data_AF-A0AAV0DZZ1-F1
#
_entry.id   AF-A0AAV0DZZ1-F1
#
_cell.length_a   1.000
_cell.length_b   1.000
_cell.length_c   1.000
_cell.angle_alpha   90.00
_cell.angle_beta   90.00
_cell.angle_gamma   90.00
#
_symmetry.space_group_name_H-M   'P 1'
#
loop_
_entity.id
_entity.type
_entity.pdbx_description
1 polymer ?
#
loop_
_entity_poly.entity_id
_entity_poly.type
_entity_poly.pdbx_seq_one_letter_code
_entity_poly.pdbx_strand_id
1 'polypeptide(L)'
;MSGEETLVEAALRVLNTADPVEKARIGDDVANRWLQGLISRPYDSSLDLPVPHRPARLTDVELVSPSMMPKLRKAGSLQSRQAIVHSLVHIESWAIDLSWDIIARFGKQESMPREFFTDFVKVAQDEGRHFSMLAARLKELGSFYGALPAHDGLWDSAMATSKDLLARLAIEHCVHEVSLSP
;
A
#
# COMPACT_ATOMS: atom_id res chain seq x y z
N MET A 1 13.54 -8.67 28.56
CA MET A 1 12.21 -8.07 28.36
C MET A 1 11.99 -8.03 26.86
N SER A 2 11.12 -8.86 26.29
CA SER A 2 10.71 -8.66 24.90
C SER A 2 9.92 -7.35 24.89
N GLY A 3 10.53 -6.27 24.41
CA GLY A 3 9.84 -4.99 24.26
C GLY A 3 8.60 -5.20 23.39
N GLU A 4 7.48 -4.62 23.79
CA GLU A 4 6.27 -4.60 22.95
C GLU A 4 6.60 -3.95 21.60
N GLU A 5 6.21 -4.62 20.50
CA GLU A 5 6.35 -4.12 19.12
C GLU A 5 5.68 -2.75 18.99
N THR A 6 6.41 -1.76 18.50
CA THR A 6 5.88 -0.43 18.15
C THR A 6 5.18 -0.44 16.80
N LEU A 7 4.37 0.57 16.52
CA LEU A 7 3.69 0.68 15.23
C LEU A 7 4.68 0.80 14.06
N VAL A 8 5.80 1.52 14.22
CA VAL A 8 6.83 1.61 13.17
C VAL A 8 7.50 0.26 12.91
N GLU A 9 7.80 -0.53 13.93
CA GLU A 9 8.32 -1.90 13.75
C GLU A 9 7.32 -2.78 13.00
N ALA A 10 6.04 -2.69 13.35
CA ALA A 10 4.96 -3.39 12.67
C ALA A 10 4.79 -2.92 11.21
N ALA A 11 4.89 -1.61 10.94
CA ALA A 11 4.83 -1.03 9.60
C ALA A 11 5.98 -1.54 8.72
N LEU A 12 7.20 -1.61 9.26
CA LEU A 12 8.35 -2.19 8.56
C LEU A 12 8.12 -3.68 8.24
N ARG A 13 7.50 -4.43 9.14
CA ARG A 13 7.12 -5.83 8.88
C ARG A 13 6.11 -5.93 7.73
N VAL A 14 5.13 -5.03 7.66
CA VAL A 14 4.19 -4.95 6.52
C VAL A 14 4.95 -4.64 5.22
N LEU A 15 5.79 -3.60 5.22
CA LEU A 15 6.55 -3.17 4.03
C LEU A 15 7.51 -4.25 3.51
N ASN A 16 8.06 -5.09 4.39
CA ASN A 16 8.94 -6.20 4.01
C ASN A 16 8.19 -7.49 3.62
N THR A 17 6.86 -7.51 3.68
CA THR A 17 6.07 -8.65 3.21
C THR A 17 5.89 -8.58 1.68
N ALA A 18 6.36 -9.58 0.94
CA ALA A 18 6.36 -9.52 -0.53
C ALA A 18 5.00 -9.86 -1.16
N ASP A 19 4.29 -10.84 -0.60
CA ASP A 19 2.98 -11.27 -1.11
C ASP A 19 1.92 -10.20 -0.77
N PRO A 20 1.18 -9.69 -1.76
CA PRO A 20 0.24 -8.59 -1.54
C PRO A 20 -1.01 -9.01 -0.74
N VAL A 21 -1.43 -10.27 -0.81
CA VAL A 21 -2.55 -10.80 -0.02
C VAL A 21 -2.11 -10.93 1.44
N GLU A 22 -0.94 -11.49 1.68
CA GLU A 22 -0.38 -11.61 3.02
C GLU A 22 -0.06 -10.23 3.61
N LYS A 23 0.42 -9.29 2.80
CA LYS A 23 0.66 -7.90 3.20
C LYS A 23 -0.64 -7.23 3.66
N ALA A 24 -1.73 -7.35 2.89
CA ALA A 24 -3.03 -6.82 3.28
C ALA A 24 -3.53 -7.46 4.59
N ARG A 25 -3.37 -8.78 4.74
CA ARG A 25 -3.75 -9.52 5.95
C ARG A 25 -2.97 -9.07 7.19
N ILE A 26 -1.65 -8.93 7.06
CA ILE A 26 -0.78 -8.46 8.15
C ILE A 26 -1.09 -6.99 8.47
N GLY A 27 -1.32 -6.16 7.45
CA GLY A 27 -1.70 -4.76 7.63
C GLY A 27 -3.00 -4.62 8.44
N ASP A 28 -4.02 -5.41 8.12
CA ASP A 28 -5.29 -5.43 8.88
C ASP A 28 -5.09 -5.90 10.33
N ASP A 29 -4.29 -6.93 10.58
CA ASP A 29 -3.94 -7.37 11.94
C ASP A 29 -3.27 -6.25 12.76
N VAL A 30 -2.28 -5.58 12.16
CA VAL A 30 -1.58 -4.45 12.81
C VAL A 30 -2.54 -3.31 13.07
N ALA A 31 -3.41 -2.97 12.10
CA ALA A 31 -4.41 -1.93 12.26
C ALA A 31 -5.37 -2.23 13.42
N ASN A 32 -5.90 -3.45 13.47
CA ASN A 32 -6.78 -3.88 14.57
C ASN A 32 -6.08 -3.82 15.92
N ARG A 33 -4.83 -4.29 16.02
CA ARG A 33 -4.03 -4.22 17.26
C ARG A 33 -3.76 -2.77 17.68
N TRP A 34 -3.50 -1.86 16.75
CA TRP A 34 -3.33 -0.43 17.04
C TRP A 34 -4.62 0.22 17.54
N LEU A 35 -5.73 0.00 16.83
CA LEU A 35 -7.04 0.60 17.14
C LEU A 35 -7.62 0.07 18.46
N GLN A 36 -7.30 -1.17 18.83
CA GLN A 36 -7.65 -1.76 20.13
C GLN A 36 -6.70 -1.36 21.27
N GLY A 37 -5.62 -0.62 20.97
CA GLY A 37 -4.62 -0.22 21.96
C GLY A 37 -3.65 -1.32 22.40
N LEU A 38 -3.65 -2.48 21.71
CA LEU A 38 -2.67 -3.56 21.93
C LEU A 38 -1.28 -3.16 21.44
N ILE A 39 -1.20 -2.31 20.41
CA ILE A 39 0.00 -1.55 20.09
C ILE A 39 -0.21 -0.14 20.63
N SER A 40 0.45 0.17 21.73
CA SER A 40 0.28 1.44 22.45
C SER A 40 1.28 2.49 22.00
N ARG A 41 2.49 2.07 21.58
CA ARG A 41 3.60 2.97 21.23
C ARG A 41 3.71 3.15 19.72
N PRO A 42 3.72 4.40 19.19
CA PRO A 42 3.90 4.62 17.76
C PRO A 42 5.32 4.27 17.30
N TYR A 43 6.34 4.66 18.07
CA TYR A 43 7.75 4.37 17.77
C TYR A 43 8.60 4.35 19.04
N ASP A 44 9.81 3.81 18.94
CA ASP A 44 10.86 3.93 19.94
C ASP A 44 11.88 5.00 19.51
N SER A 45 12.02 6.08 20.28
CA SER A 45 12.93 7.17 19.94
C SER A 45 14.41 6.75 19.97
N SER A 46 14.74 5.70 20.73
CA SER A 46 16.10 5.17 20.86
C SER A 46 16.53 4.28 19.69
N LEU A 47 15.57 3.78 18.89
CA LEU A 47 15.85 2.91 17.75
C LEU A 47 15.85 3.70 16.45
N ASP A 48 16.92 3.54 15.66
CA ASP A 48 16.96 4.01 14.28
C ASP A 48 16.72 2.84 13.33
N LEU A 49 15.50 2.74 12.81
CA LEU A 49 15.07 1.64 11.97
C LEU A 49 15.04 2.10 10.50
N PRO A 50 15.93 1.59 9.64
CA PRO A 50 15.99 2.03 8.26
C PRO A 50 14.73 1.60 7.49
N VAL A 51 13.98 2.58 6.99
CA VAL A 51 12.82 2.32 6.13
C VAL A 51 13.32 1.96 4.73
N PRO A 52 12.90 0.81 4.16
CA PRO A 52 13.37 0.39 2.84
C PRO A 52 12.99 1.43 1.77
N HIS A 53 13.80 1.55 0.73
CA HIS A 53 13.49 2.44 -0.40
C HIS A 53 12.26 1.96 -1.18
N ARG A 54 12.01 0.65 -1.24
CA ARG A 54 10.81 0.08 -1.86
C ARG A 54 10.23 -1.01 -0.97
N PRO A 55 8.90 -1.13 -0.86
CA PRO A 55 8.25 -2.28 -0.27
C PRO A 55 8.64 -3.54 -1.02
N ALA A 56 8.69 -4.66 -0.30
CA ALA A 56 8.85 -5.96 -0.91
C ALA A 56 7.65 -6.27 -1.83
N ARG A 57 7.93 -6.90 -2.97
CA ARG A 57 6.96 -7.34 -3.98
C ARG A 57 7.39 -8.70 -4.51
N LEU A 58 6.42 -9.57 -4.81
CA LEU A 58 6.67 -10.78 -5.58
C LEU A 58 7.10 -10.41 -7.01
N THR A 59 8.07 -11.16 -7.54
CA THR A 59 8.68 -10.94 -8.86
C THR A 59 7.75 -11.23 -10.05
N ASP A 60 6.54 -11.71 -9.80
CA ASP A 60 5.63 -12.23 -10.82
C ASP A 60 4.79 -11.14 -11.51
N VAL A 61 4.86 -9.88 -11.03
CA VAL A 61 4.23 -8.75 -11.72
C VAL A 61 5.22 -8.21 -12.75
N GLU A 62 4.96 -8.46 -14.03
CA GLU A 62 5.74 -7.86 -15.11
C GLU A 62 5.52 -6.34 -15.13
N LEU A 63 6.58 -5.59 -14.90
CA LEU A 63 6.54 -4.13 -14.91
C LEU A 63 6.91 -3.62 -16.30
N VAL A 64 5.99 -2.92 -16.95
CA VAL A 64 6.18 -2.35 -18.29
C VAL A 64 6.01 -0.84 -18.26
N SER A 65 6.72 -0.12 -19.13
CA SER A 65 6.53 1.32 -19.28
C SER A 65 5.12 1.65 -19.79
N PRO A 66 4.58 2.86 -19.58
CA PRO A 66 3.23 3.22 -20.02
C PRO A 66 3.07 3.08 -21.54
N SER A 67 4.16 3.32 -22.28
CA SER A 67 4.25 3.16 -23.74
C SER A 67 4.14 1.71 -24.23
N MET A 68 4.40 0.74 -23.35
CA MET A 68 4.37 -0.70 -23.63
C MET A 68 3.11 -1.39 -23.10
N MET A 69 2.20 -0.64 -22.45
CA MET A 69 0.93 -1.18 -21.99
C MET A 69 0.11 -1.70 -23.16
N PRO A 70 -0.44 -2.93 -23.08
CA PRO A 70 -1.31 -3.47 -24.11
C PRO A 70 -2.49 -2.53 -24.36
N LYS A 71 -2.80 -2.24 -25.63
CA LYS A 71 -3.98 -1.44 -25.97
C LYS A 71 -5.23 -2.12 -25.44
N LEU A 72 -6.04 -1.38 -24.66
CA LEU A 72 -7.36 -1.81 -24.24
C LEU A 72 -8.17 -2.25 -25.48
N ARG A 73 -8.57 -3.52 -25.50
CA ARG A 73 -9.44 -4.07 -26.54
C ARG A 73 -10.84 -3.47 -26.40
N LYS A 74 -11.74 -3.80 -27.33
CA LYS A 74 -13.13 -3.33 -27.38
C LYS A 74 -13.75 -3.17 -25.99
N ALA A 75 -14.23 -1.96 -25.70
CA ALA A 75 -14.88 -1.61 -24.44
C ALA A 75 -16.00 -2.61 -24.12
N GLY A 76 -16.04 -3.10 -22.87
CA GLY A 76 -17.01 -4.08 -22.40
C GLY A 76 -16.64 -5.55 -22.62
N SER A 77 -15.52 -5.86 -23.27
CA SER A 77 -15.01 -7.25 -23.35
C SER A 77 -14.58 -7.78 -21.98
N LEU A 78 -14.58 -9.11 -21.80
CA LEU A 78 -14.10 -9.74 -20.56
C LEU A 78 -12.66 -9.30 -20.24
N GLN A 79 -11.79 -9.25 -21.25
CA GLN A 79 -10.40 -8.83 -21.11
C GLN A 79 -10.28 -7.36 -20.69
N SER A 80 -11.12 -6.47 -21.23
CA SER A 80 -11.15 -5.07 -20.79
C SER A 80 -11.60 -4.94 -19.33
N ARG A 81 -12.59 -5.73 -18.89
CA ARG A 81 -13.01 -5.75 -17.48
C ARG A 81 -11.92 -6.30 -16.56
N GLN A 82 -11.25 -7.39 -16.95
CA GLN A 82 -10.12 -7.95 -16.22
C GLN A 82 -8.97 -6.94 -16.08
N ALA A 83 -8.65 -6.19 -17.14
CA ALA A 83 -7.61 -5.16 -17.11
C ALA A 83 -7.96 -4.01 -16.16
N ILE A 84 -9.20 -3.50 -16.20
CA ILE A 84 -9.66 -2.44 -15.30
C ILE A 84 -9.57 -2.92 -13.84
N VAL A 85 -10.14 -4.08 -13.52
CA VAL A 85 -10.12 -4.61 -12.15
C VAL A 85 -8.68 -4.88 -11.69
N HIS A 86 -7.81 -5.42 -12.55
CA HIS A 86 -6.40 -5.63 -12.21
C HIS A 86 -5.67 -4.31 -11.92
N SER A 87 -5.92 -3.26 -12.71
CA SER A 87 -5.35 -1.93 -12.44
C SER A 87 -5.83 -1.37 -11.10
N LEU A 88 -7.11 -1.53 -10.76
CA LEU A 88 -7.63 -1.12 -9.45
C LEU A 88 -6.94 -1.92 -8.31
N VAL A 89 -6.82 -3.25 -8.44
CA VAL A 89 -6.08 -4.07 -7.45
C VAL A 89 -4.64 -3.57 -7.28
N HIS A 90 -3.98 -3.17 -8.37
CA HIS A 90 -2.63 -2.62 -8.33
C HIS A 90 -2.56 -1.29 -7.57
N ILE A 91 -3.52 -0.39 -7.80
CA ILE A 91 -3.62 0.91 -7.13
C ILE A 91 -3.83 0.71 -5.63
N GLU A 92 -4.79 -0.13 -5.22
CA GLU A 92 -5.04 -0.43 -3.81
C GLU A 92 -3.80 -1.04 -3.14
N SER A 93 -3.11 -1.95 -3.84
CA SER A 93 -1.88 -2.54 -3.33
C SER A 93 -0.78 -1.48 -3.09
N TRP A 94 -0.72 -0.43 -3.90
CA TRP A 94 0.17 0.70 -3.69
C TRP A 94 -0.28 1.61 -2.57
N ALA A 95 -1.59 1.84 -2.41
CA ALA A 95 -2.13 2.68 -1.34
C ALA A 95 -1.83 2.09 0.05
N ILE A 96 -1.92 0.77 0.20
CA ILE A 96 -1.46 0.03 1.40
C ILE A 96 0.01 0.35 1.68
N ASP A 97 0.88 0.13 0.69
CA ASP A 97 2.32 0.36 0.83
C ASP A 97 2.65 1.81 1.20
N LEU A 98 1.97 2.76 0.57
CA LEU A 98 2.18 4.19 0.80
C LEU A 98 1.80 4.60 2.21
N SER A 99 0.67 4.09 2.71
CA SER A 99 0.20 4.39 4.07
C SER A 99 1.17 3.88 5.14
N TRP A 100 1.67 2.65 4.98
CA TRP A 100 2.66 2.09 5.89
C TRP A 100 4.04 2.76 5.75
N ASP A 101 4.44 3.19 4.55
CA ASP A 101 5.66 3.99 4.35
C ASP A 101 5.56 5.34 5.06
N ILE A 102 4.41 6.01 4.99
CA ILE A 102 4.20 7.31 5.66
C ILE A 102 4.36 7.15 7.17
N ILE A 103 3.75 6.12 7.75
CA ILE A 103 3.87 5.76 9.17
C ILE A 103 5.33 5.52 9.55
N ALA A 104 6.03 4.68 8.79
CA ALA A 104 7.39 4.26 9.11
C ALA A 104 8.42 5.39 8.92
N ARG A 105 8.25 6.21 7.87
CA ARG A 105 9.24 7.20 7.43
C ARG A 105 9.08 8.55 8.14
N PHE A 106 7.86 9.08 8.20
CA PHE A 106 7.65 10.44 8.69
C PHE A 106 7.20 10.51 10.14
N GLY A 107 6.59 9.43 10.67
CA GLY A 107 6.07 9.42 12.03
C GLY A 107 7.10 9.83 13.08
N LYS A 108 8.29 9.21 13.05
CA LYS A 108 9.40 9.57 13.95
C LYS A 108 10.10 10.86 13.49
N GLN A 109 10.38 11.01 12.20
CA GLN A 109 11.16 12.12 11.66
C GLN A 109 10.55 13.49 12.00
N GLU A 110 9.23 13.60 11.89
CA GLU A 110 8.49 14.85 12.10
C GLU A 110 7.86 14.95 13.50
N SER A 111 8.16 13.98 14.39
CA SER A 111 7.57 13.90 15.74
C SER A 111 6.04 14.01 15.75
N MET A 112 5.39 13.26 14.86
CA MET A 112 3.95 13.38 14.63
C MET A 112 3.12 12.90 15.84
N PRO A 113 1.93 13.48 16.07
CA PRO A 113 1.04 13.05 17.15
C PRO A 113 0.40 11.69 16.85
N ARG A 114 -0.16 11.02 17.87
CA ARG A 114 -0.79 9.69 17.74
C ARG A 114 -1.89 9.65 16.68
N GLU A 115 -2.62 10.74 16.54
CA GLU A 115 -3.73 10.91 15.61
C GLU A 115 -3.28 10.72 14.16
N PHE A 116 -2.12 11.29 13.80
CA PHE A 116 -1.52 11.10 12.47
C PHE A 116 -1.32 9.61 12.15
N PHE A 117 -0.72 8.86 13.07
CA PHE A 117 -0.56 7.41 12.89
C PHE A 117 -1.90 6.69 12.77
N THR A 118 -2.87 7.10 13.58
CA THR A 118 -4.19 6.48 13.59
C THR A 118 -4.94 6.71 12.29
N ASP A 119 -4.82 7.89 11.69
CA ASP A 119 -5.44 8.21 10.41
C ASP A 119 -4.83 7.36 9.29
N PHE A 120 -3.51 7.27 9.19
CA PHE A 120 -2.86 6.40 8.19
C PHE A 120 -3.08 4.91 8.43
N VAL A 121 -3.24 4.47 9.68
CA VAL A 121 -3.61 3.09 9.98
C VAL A 121 -5.01 2.77 9.45
N LYS A 122 -5.98 3.67 9.61
CA LYS A 122 -7.34 3.48 9.08
C LYS A 122 -7.35 3.45 7.55
N VAL A 123 -6.60 4.38 6.94
CA VAL A 123 -6.41 4.40 5.49
C VAL A 123 -5.84 3.08 4.99
N ALA A 124 -4.73 2.62 5.58
CA ALA A 124 -4.12 1.34 5.22
C ALA A 124 -5.08 0.15 5.36
N GLN A 125 -5.93 0.17 6.39
CA GLN A 125 -6.93 -0.86 6.63
C GLN A 125 -8.05 -0.84 5.56
N ASP A 126 -8.53 0.34 5.19
CA ASP A 126 -9.56 0.49 4.16
C ASP A 126 -9.05 0.04 2.78
N GLU A 127 -7.84 0.45 2.39
CA GLU A 127 -7.25 0.04 1.11
C GLU A 127 -6.89 -1.46 1.11
N GLY A 128 -6.54 -2.03 2.26
CA GLY A 128 -6.41 -3.48 2.45
C GLY A 128 -7.72 -4.24 2.18
N ARG A 129 -8.85 -3.68 2.62
CA ARG A 129 -10.19 -4.23 2.36
C ARG A 129 -10.57 -4.09 0.89
N HIS A 130 -10.35 -2.93 0.28
CA HIS A 130 -10.60 -2.70 -1.15
C HIS A 130 -9.76 -3.64 -2.03
N PHE A 131 -8.46 -3.76 -1.76
CA PHE A 131 -7.58 -4.71 -2.41
C PHE A 131 -8.15 -6.14 -2.35
N SER A 132 -8.55 -6.59 -1.16
CA SER A 132 -9.05 -7.94 -0.94
C SER A 132 -10.34 -8.22 -1.73
N MET A 133 -11.27 -7.25 -1.75
CA MET A 133 -12.52 -7.33 -2.51
C MET A 133 -12.27 -7.37 -4.02
N LEU A 134 -11.41 -6.48 -4.53
CA LEU A 134 -11.08 -6.41 -5.95
C LEU A 134 -10.27 -7.63 -6.42
N ALA A 135 -9.36 -8.13 -5.60
CA ALA A 135 -8.59 -9.34 -5.89
C ALA A 135 -9.49 -10.58 -5.96
N ALA A 136 -10.47 -10.69 -5.06
CA ALA A 136 -11.49 -11.73 -5.12
C ALA A 136 -12.33 -11.60 -6.41
N ARG A 137 -12.76 -10.38 -6.75
CA ARG A 137 -13.52 -10.12 -7.98
C ARG A 137 -12.73 -10.47 -9.24
N LEU A 138 -11.43 -10.17 -9.27
CA LEU A 138 -10.56 -10.51 -10.39
C LEU A 138 -10.45 -12.02 -10.60
N LYS A 139 -10.40 -12.79 -9.50
CA LYS A 139 -10.46 -14.27 -9.53
C LYS A 139 -11.77 -14.79 -10.09
N GLU A 140 -12.91 -14.21 -9.69
CA GLU A 140 -14.22 -14.57 -10.26
C GLU A 140 -14.31 -14.31 -11.77
N LEU A 141 -13.60 -13.30 -12.27
CA LEU A 141 -13.48 -13.01 -13.70
C LEU A 141 -12.50 -13.94 -14.44
N GLY A 142 -11.90 -14.91 -13.76
CA GLY A 142 -10.95 -15.88 -14.36
C GLY A 142 -9.55 -15.32 -14.58
N SER A 143 -9.13 -14.32 -13.79
CA SER A 143 -7.78 -13.75 -13.79
C SER A 143 -7.22 -13.68 -12.37
N PHE A 144 -6.04 -13.11 -12.17
CA PHE A 144 -5.44 -12.91 -10.86
C PHE A 144 -4.51 -11.69 -10.86
N TYR A 145 -4.19 -11.17 -9.66
CA TYR A 145 -3.27 -10.04 -9.55
C TYR A 145 -1.86 -10.48 -9.94
N GLY A 146 -1.24 -9.73 -10.86
CA GLY A 146 0.01 -10.11 -11.53
C GLY A 146 -0.16 -10.84 -12.87
N ALA A 147 -1.38 -11.24 -13.26
CA ALA A 147 -1.62 -11.86 -14.58
C ALA A 147 -1.47 -10.90 -15.77
N LEU A 148 -1.54 -9.60 -15.51
CA LEU A 148 -1.35 -8.54 -16.49
C LEU A 148 -0.17 -7.67 -16.06
N PRO A 149 0.57 -7.10 -17.02
CA PRO A 149 1.63 -6.17 -16.70
C PRO A 149 1.07 -4.91 -16.04
N ALA A 150 1.85 -4.34 -15.13
CA ALA A 150 1.52 -3.11 -14.43
C ALA A 150 2.63 -2.07 -14.63
N HIS A 151 2.37 -0.82 -14.25
CA HIS A 151 3.35 0.25 -14.31
C HIS A 151 3.57 0.88 -12.94
N ASP A 152 4.84 1.09 -12.59
CA ASP A 152 5.30 1.58 -11.29
C ASP A 152 5.30 3.11 -11.13
N GLY A 153 4.80 3.86 -12.12
CA GLY A 153 4.93 5.32 -12.14
C GLY A 153 4.40 6.04 -10.90
N LEU A 154 3.38 5.46 -10.27
CA LEU A 154 2.85 5.99 -9.03
C LEU A 154 3.89 5.92 -7.90
N TRP A 155 4.60 4.80 -7.79
CA TRP A 155 5.67 4.65 -6.80
C TRP A 155 6.92 5.44 -7.17
N ASP A 156 7.23 5.59 -8.45
CA ASP A 156 8.34 6.45 -8.87
C ASP A 156 8.09 7.91 -8.44
N SER A 157 6.85 8.41 -8.60
CA SER A 157 6.42 9.71 -8.06
C SER A 157 6.49 9.76 -6.53
N ALA A 158 6.08 8.69 -5.86
CA ALA A 158 6.16 8.57 -4.42
C ALA A 158 7.63 8.61 -3.94
N MET A 159 8.55 7.93 -4.65
CA MET A 159 9.98 7.93 -4.35
C MET A 159 10.63 9.30 -4.55
N ALA A 160 10.27 10.01 -5.61
CA ALA A 160 10.73 11.36 -5.86
C ALA A 160 10.36 12.33 -4.73
N THR A 161 9.28 12.04 -3.99
CA THR A 161 8.75 12.85 -2.89
C THR A 161 9.10 12.30 -1.50
N SER A 162 9.89 11.24 -1.41
CA SER A 162 10.22 10.54 -0.15
C SER A 162 10.91 11.37 0.94
N LYS A 163 11.37 12.59 0.62
CA LYS A 163 12.04 13.51 1.55
C LYS A 163 11.13 14.64 2.05
N ASP A 164 9.91 14.75 1.55
CA ASP A 164 8.97 15.82 1.86
C ASP A 164 7.60 15.24 2.16
N LEU A 165 7.16 15.37 3.42
CA LEU A 165 5.87 14.86 3.87
C LEU A 165 4.71 15.48 3.08
N LEU A 166 4.71 16.78 2.81
CA LEU A 166 3.62 17.43 2.08
C LEU A 166 3.53 16.91 0.64
N ALA A 167 4.68 16.73 0.00
CA ALA A 167 4.73 16.13 -1.34
C ALA A 167 4.25 14.67 -1.31
N ARG A 168 4.57 13.91 -0.26
CA ARG A 168 4.09 12.53 -0.09
C ARG A 168 2.57 12.47 0.13
N LEU A 169 2.03 13.38 0.93
CA LEU A 169 0.58 13.51 1.16
C LEU A 169 -0.16 13.87 -0.12
N ALA A 170 0.43 14.71 -0.98
CA ALA A 170 -0.16 15.02 -2.29
C ALA A 170 -0.23 13.77 -3.19
N ILE A 171 0.82 12.94 -3.20
CA ILE A 171 0.80 11.67 -3.93
C ILE A 171 -0.25 10.73 -3.35
N GLU A 172 -0.30 10.59 -2.03
CA GLU A 172 -1.33 9.78 -1.35
C GLU A 172 -2.74 10.23 -1.71
N HIS A 173 -2.98 11.54 -1.72
CA HIS A 173 -4.28 12.09 -2.03
C HIS A 173 -4.69 11.78 -3.48
N CYS A 174 -3.76 11.91 -4.42
CA CYS A 174 -3.99 11.52 -5.81
C CYS A 174 -4.29 10.01 -5.95
N VAL A 175 -3.66 9.16 -5.14
CA VAL A 175 -3.97 7.71 -5.13
C VAL A 175 -5.40 7.49 -4.66
N HIS A 176 -5.78 8.06 -3.53
CA HIS A 176 -7.13 7.95 -2.99
C HIS A 176 -8.23 8.47 -3.93
N GLU A 177 -8.01 9.62 -4.58
CA GLU A 177 -8.96 10.14 -5.55
C GLU A 177 -9.17 9.19 -6.73
N VAL A 178 -8.11 8.51 -7.18
CA VAL A 178 -8.20 7.52 -8.27
C VAL A 178 -8.87 6.24 -7.79
N SER A 179 -8.63 5.78 -6.55
CA SER A 179 -9.31 4.61 -5.96
C SER A 179 -10.82 4.83 -5.79
N LEU A 180 -11.25 6.08 -5.51
CA LEU A 180 -12.65 6.44 -5.25
C LEU A 180 -13.44 6.83 -6.51
N SER A 181 -12.80 6.96 -7.67
CA SER A 181 -13.47 7.34 -8.91
C SER A 181 -14.03 6.08 -9.63
N PRO A 182 -15.36 5.93 -9.75
CA PRO A 182 -16.02 4.72 -10.25
C PRO A 182 -15.92 4.50 -11.77
#